data_AF-A0A480I2B0-F1
#
_entry.id   AF-A0A480I2B0-F1
#
_cell.length_a   1.000
_cell.length_b   1.000
_cell.length_c   1.000
_cell.angle_alpha   90.00
_cell.angle_beta   90.00
_cell.angle_gamma   90.00
#
_symmetry.space_group_name_H-M   'P 1'
#
loop_
_entity.id
_entity.type
_entity.pdbx_description
1 polymer ?
#
loop_
_entity_poly.entity_id
_entity_poly.type
_entity_poly.pdbx_seq_one_letter_code
_entity_poly.pdbx_strand_id
1 'polypeptide(L)'
;MDNAGKEREAVQLMAEAEKRVKASHSFLRGLFGGNTRIEEACEMYTRAANMFKMAKNWSAAGNAFCQAAKLHMQLQSKHDSATSFVDAGNAYKKADPQGKVHDRGQAPHHHRGDLRDGAGGHREGYRPLRTIS
;
A
#
# COMPACT_ATOMS: atom_id res chain seq x y z
N MET A 1 -15.61 14.80 9.79
CA MET A 1 -14.75 14.06 8.84
C MET A 1 -15.45 12.75 8.55
N ASP A 2 -16.11 12.68 7.40
CA ASP A 2 -17.07 11.64 7.07
C ASP A 2 -16.34 10.43 6.48
N ASN A 3 -15.97 9.48 7.34
CA ASN A 3 -15.26 8.27 6.93
C ASN A 3 -16.03 7.48 5.87
N ALA A 4 -17.36 7.45 5.96
CA ALA A 4 -18.23 6.80 4.99
C ALA A 4 -18.11 7.37 3.57
N GLY A 5 -17.83 8.66 3.42
CA GLY A 5 -17.60 9.28 2.10
C GLY A 5 -16.28 8.80 1.50
N LYS A 6 -15.22 8.77 2.31
CA LYS A 6 -13.88 8.32 1.91
C LYS A 6 -13.85 6.84 1.57
N GLU A 7 -14.58 6.01 2.31
CA GLU A 7 -14.71 4.58 2.01
C GLU A 7 -15.43 4.35 0.69
N ARG A 8 -16.52 5.08 0.41
CA ARG A 8 -17.22 5.01 -0.87
C ARG A 8 -16.35 5.44 -2.05
N GLU A 9 -15.57 6.51 -1.89
CA GLU A 9 -14.62 6.97 -2.90
C GLU A 9 -13.51 5.92 -3.14
N ALA A 10 -12.97 5.35 -2.08
CA ALA A 10 -11.97 4.29 -2.16
C ALA A 10 -12.49 3.03 -2.86
N VAL A 11 -13.72 2.60 -2.56
CA VAL A 11 -14.37 1.47 -3.24
C VAL A 11 -14.53 1.76 -4.74
N GLN A 12 -14.92 2.98 -5.10
CA GLN A 12 -15.05 3.37 -6.51
C GLN A 12 -13.71 3.35 -7.24
N LEU A 13 -12.65 3.87 -6.61
CA LEU A 13 -11.29 3.80 -7.15
C LEU A 13 -10.84 2.35 -7.38
N MET A 14 -11.12 1.45 -6.43
CA MET A 14 -10.82 0.02 -6.60
C MET A 14 -11.60 -0.61 -7.76
N ALA A 15 -12.88 -0.27 -7.92
CA ALA A 15 -13.70 -0.77 -9.02
C ALA A 15 -13.20 -0.26 -10.37
N GLU A 16 -12.75 0.99 -10.45
CA GLU A 16 -12.15 1.55 -11.66
C GLU A 16 -10.79 0.92 -11.98
N ALA A 17 -9.94 0.71 -10.96
CA ALA A 17 -8.69 -0.01 -11.08
C ALA A 17 -8.91 -1.42 -11.63
N GLU A 18 -9.90 -2.15 -11.10
CA GLU A 18 -10.21 -3.51 -11.56
C GLU A 18 -10.67 -3.53 -13.03
N LYS A 19 -11.50 -2.58 -13.43
CA LYS A 19 -11.94 -2.43 -14.82
C LYS A 19 -10.75 -2.19 -15.75
N ARG A 20 -9.80 -1.33 -15.34
CA ARG A 20 -8.56 -1.09 -16.09
C ARG A 20 -7.75 -2.38 -16.22
N VAL A 21 -7.53 -3.13 -15.14
CA VAL A 21 -6.81 -4.42 -15.17
C VAL A 21 -7.49 -5.42 -16.12
N LYS A 22 -8.81 -5.59 -16.03
CA LYS A 22 -9.57 -6.50 -16.89
C LYS A 22 -9.51 -6.08 -18.36
N ALA A 23 -9.56 -4.79 -18.64
CA ALA A 23 -9.38 -4.24 -19.98
C ALA A 23 -7.94 -4.48 -20.50
N SER A 24 -6.93 -4.40 -19.62
CA SER A 24 -5.54 -4.77 -19.95
C SER A 24 -5.42 -6.25 -20.29
N HIS A 25 -6.03 -7.13 -19.51
CA HIS A 25 -5.96 -8.58 -19.73
C HIS A 25 -6.64 -8.99 -21.06
N SER A 26 -7.75 -8.34 -21.40
CA SER A 26 -8.45 -8.59 -22.67
C SER A 26 -7.65 -8.07 -23.89
N PHE A 27 -6.95 -6.95 -23.74
CA PHE A 27 -6.12 -6.37 -24.80
C PHE A 27 -4.75 -7.05 -24.93
N LEU A 28 -4.21 -7.58 -23.83
CA LEU A 28 -2.93 -8.32 -23.77
C LEU A 28 -2.97 -9.67 -24.50
N ARG A 29 -4.14 -10.20 -24.82
CA ARG A 29 -4.26 -11.33 -25.76
C ARG A 29 -3.78 -10.96 -27.17
N GLY A 30 -3.67 -9.66 -27.48
CA GLY A 30 -3.28 -9.14 -28.78
C GLY A 30 -1.78 -8.99 -28.99
N LEU A 31 -1.08 -8.15 -28.22
CA LEU A 31 0.32 -7.79 -28.51
C LEU A 31 0.89 -6.98 -27.33
N PHE A 32 1.79 -7.57 -26.54
CA PHE A 32 2.91 -6.91 -25.84
C PHE A 32 2.73 -5.42 -25.39
N GLY A 33 1.70 -5.06 -24.60
CA GLY A 33 1.44 -3.65 -24.27
C GLY A 33 0.58 -3.34 -23.03
N GLY A 34 0.36 -4.30 -22.14
CA GLY A 34 -0.56 -4.12 -21.00
C GLY A 34 0.06 -3.74 -19.66
N ASN A 35 1.38 -3.64 -19.54
CA ASN A 35 2.04 -3.35 -18.26
C ASN A 35 1.66 -1.96 -17.71
N THR A 36 1.66 -0.92 -18.54
CA THR A 36 1.35 0.46 -18.09
C THR A 36 -0.03 0.58 -17.46
N ARG A 37 -1.03 -0.11 -17.99
CA ARG A 37 -2.39 -0.11 -17.43
C ARG A 37 -2.49 -0.87 -16.10
N ILE A 38 -1.66 -1.91 -15.93
CA ILE A 38 -1.57 -2.65 -14.66
C ILE A 38 -0.85 -1.80 -13.61
N GLU A 39 0.19 -1.03 -14.00
CA GLU A 39 0.86 -0.05 -13.14
C GLU A 39 -0.11 1.04 -12.67
N GLU A 40 -0.88 1.65 -13.58
CA GLU A 40 -1.91 2.65 -13.22
C GLU A 40 -2.95 2.09 -12.23
N ALA A 41 -3.42 0.86 -12.46
CA ALA A 41 -4.37 0.23 -11.55
C ALA A 41 -3.74 -0.01 -10.17
N CYS A 42 -2.46 -0.34 -10.11
CA CYS A 42 -1.75 -0.54 -8.85
C CYS A 42 -1.68 0.74 -8.01
N GLU A 43 -1.40 1.88 -8.65
CA GLU A 43 -1.42 3.19 -7.99
C GLU A 43 -2.83 3.54 -7.47
N MET A 44 -3.88 3.21 -8.23
CA MET A 44 -5.27 3.43 -7.79
C MET A 44 -5.64 2.58 -6.57
N TYR A 45 -5.27 1.30 -6.55
CA TYR A 45 -5.45 0.45 -5.37
C TYR A 45 -4.71 0.99 -4.16
N THR A 46 -3.48 1.48 -4.34
CA THR A 46 -2.69 2.08 -3.25
C THR A 46 -3.34 3.36 -2.72
N ARG A 47 -3.88 4.21 -3.62
CA ARG A 47 -4.63 5.41 -3.24
C ARG A 47 -5.89 5.06 -2.45
N ALA A 48 -6.66 4.09 -2.92
CA ALA A 48 -7.84 3.58 -2.23
C ALA A 48 -7.47 3.00 -0.85
N ALA A 49 -6.38 2.24 -0.76
CA ALA A 49 -5.87 1.71 0.50
C ALA A 49 -5.55 2.82 1.52
N ASN A 50 -4.93 3.91 1.07
CA ASN A 50 -4.66 5.07 1.92
C ASN A 50 -5.95 5.73 2.42
N MET A 51 -6.99 5.84 1.57
CA MET A 51 -8.30 6.34 1.99
C MET A 51 -8.96 5.43 3.03
N PHE A 52 -8.90 4.11 2.86
CA PHE A 52 -9.38 3.15 3.85
C PHE A 52 -8.62 3.25 5.19
N LYS A 53 -7.29 3.47 5.15
CA LYS A 53 -6.49 3.74 6.37
C LYS A 53 -6.97 4.99 7.10
N MET A 54 -7.29 6.06 6.37
CA MET A 54 -7.83 7.30 6.97
C MET A 54 -9.22 7.08 7.58
N ALA A 55 -10.03 6.22 6.95
CA ALA A 55 -11.34 5.82 7.46
C ALA A 55 -11.26 4.85 8.65
N LYS A 56 -10.05 4.44 9.08
CA LYS A 56 -9.78 3.38 10.07
C LYS A 56 -10.31 2.01 9.67
N ASN A 57 -10.64 1.81 8.40
CA ASN A 57 -11.06 0.52 7.86
C ASN A 57 -9.84 -0.28 7.40
N TRP A 58 -9.13 -0.85 8.38
CA TRP A 58 -7.90 -1.60 8.14
C TRP A 58 -8.14 -2.89 7.35
N SER A 59 -9.32 -3.53 7.50
CA SER A 59 -9.70 -4.71 6.72
C SER A 59 -9.79 -4.39 5.23
N ALA A 60 -10.49 -3.32 4.86
CA ALA A 60 -10.62 -2.90 3.47
C ALA A 60 -9.29 -2.42 2.89
N ALA A 61 -8.47 -1.70 3.69
CA ALA A 61 -7.14 -1.28 3.28
C ALA A 61 -6.22 -2.47 2.96
N GLY A 62 -6.24 -3.52 3.80
CA GLY A 62 -5.49 -4.74 3.56
C GLY A 62 -5.91 -5.44 2.26
N ASN A 63 -7.21 -5.47 1.97
CA ASN A 63 -7.71 -6.06 0.73
C ASN A 63 -7.24 -5.27 -0.50
N ALA A 64 -7.29 -3.94 -0.44
CA ALA A 64 -6.79 -3.08 -1.51
C ALA A 64 -5.28 -3.29 -1.77
N PHE A 65 -4.45 -3.36 -0.72
CA PHE A 65 -3.02 -3.68 -0.86
C PHE A 65 -2.78 -5.09 -1.41
N CYS A 66 -3.58 -6.08 -1.03
CA CYS A 66 -3.49 -7.41 -1.62
C CYS A 66 -3.78 -7.40 -3.13
N GLN A 67 -4.74 -6.59 -3.59
CA GLN A 67 -5.01 -6.45 -5.02
C GLN A 67 -3.83 -5.79 -5.74
N ALA A 68 -3.30 -4.68 -5.19
CA ALA A 68 -2.09 -4.04 -5.71
C ALA A 68 -0.90 -5.02 -5.78
N ALA A 69 -0.64 -5.79 -4.71
CA ALA A 69 0.46 -6.74 -4.64
C ALA A 69 0.36 -7.82 -5.74
N LYS A 70 -0.85 -8.31 -6.03
CA LYS A 70 -1.12 -9.29 -7.10
C LYS A 70 -0.82 -8.70 -8.48
N LEU A 71 -1.13 -7.42 -8.70
CA LEU A 71 -0.80 -6.73 -9.95
C LEU A 71 0.71 -6.54 -10.11
N HIS A 72 1.41 -6.16 -9.05
CA HIS A 72 2.88 -6.07 -9.05
C HIS A 72 3.54 -7.42 -9.38
N MET A 73 2.95 -8.56 -8.99
CA MET A 73 3.44 -9.88 -9.42
C MET A 73 3.32 -10.08 -10.93
N GLN A 74 2.22 -9.62 -11.54
CA GLN A 74 2.01 -9.72 -13.00
C GLN A 74 3.01 -8.84 -13.77
N LEU A 75 3.39 -7.69 -13.19
CA LEU A 75 4.42 -6.80 -13.71
C LEU A 75 5.86 -7.30 -13.52
N GLN A 76 6.05 -8.47 -12.90
CA GLN A 76 7.34 -9.01 -12.46
C GLN A 76 8.10 -8.11 -11.46
N SER A 77 7.45 -7.12 -10.86
CA SER A 77 7.97 -6.28 -9.77
C SER A 77 7.89 -7.02 -8.43
N LYS A 78 8.78 -8.02 -8.27
CA LYS A 78 8.81 -8.89 -7.07
C LYS A 78 9.05 -8.11 -5.77
N HIS A 79 9.86 -7.06 -5.81
CA HIS A 79 10.14 -6.23 -4.63
C HIS A 79 8.90 -5.45 -4.17
N ASP A 80 8.23 -4.73 -5.07
CA ASP A 80 7.03 -3.95 -4.76
C ASP A 80 5.85 -4.83 -4.30
N SER A 81 5.73 -6.01 -4.90
CA SER A 81 4.73 -7.01 -4.49
C SER A 81 4.97 -7.49 -3.05
N ALA A 82 6.21 -7.82 -2.69
CA ALA A 82 6.55 -8.26 -1.33
C ALA A 82 6.23 -7.18 -0.29
N THR A 83 6.63 -5.93 -0.55
CA THR A 83 6.32 -4.78 0.32
C THR A 83 4.80 -4.61 0.49
N SER A 84 4.05 -4.67 -0.61
CA SER A 84 2.59 -4.53 -0.59
C SER A 84 1.90 -5.66 0.20
N PHE A 85 2.40 -6.90 0.12
CA PHE A 85 1.88 -8.01 0.94
C PHE A 85 2.17 -7.84 2.43
N VAL A 86 3.35 -7.33 2.78
CA VAL A 86 3.71 -7.02 4.17
C VAL A 86 2.79 -5.92 4.73
N ASP A 87 2.54 -4.86 3.96
CA ASP A 87 1.62 -3.79 4.34
C ASP A 87 0.18 -4.28 4.50
N ALA A 88 -0.29 -5.16 3.62
CA ALA A 88 -1.59 -5.80 3.75
C ALA A 88 -1.69 -6.64 5.04
N GLY A 89 -0.67 -7.46 5.33
CA GLY A 89 -0.61 -8.26 6.56
C GLY A 89 -0.61 -7.40 7.82
N ASN A 90 0.14 -6.29 7.82
CA ASN A 90 0.16 -5.32 8.91
C ASN A 90 -1.21 -4.64 9.09
N ALA A 91 -1.91 -4.33 7.99
CA ALA A 91 -3.26 -3.77 8.04
C ALA A 91 -4.27 -4.76 8.64
N TYR A 92 -4.28 -6.02 8.20
CA TYR A 92 -5.16 -7.05 8.77
C TYR A 92 -4.90 -7.31 10.25
N LYS A 93 -3.63 -7.37 10.66
CA LYS A 93 -3.25 -7.51 12.08
C LYS A 93 -3.76 -6.35 12.94
N LYS A 94 -3.90 -5.16 12.37
CA LYS A 94 -4.44 -3.97 13.04
C LYS A 94 -5.96 -3.90 13.00
N ALA A 95 -6.58 -4.52 11.99
CA ALA A 95 -8.02 -4.65 11.86
C ALA A 95 -8.61 -5.60 12.90
N ASP A 96 -7.87 -6.65 13.27
CA ASP A 96 -8.30 -7.66 14.22
C ASP A 96 -7.41 -7.66 15.50
N PRO A 97 -7.61 -6.71 16.42
CA PRO A 97 -6.88 -6.67 17.68
C PRO A 97 -7.33 -7.75 18.68
N GLN A 98 -8.39 -8.53 18.39
CA GLN A 98 -8.94 -9.52 19.32
C GLN A 98 -8.19 -10.87 19.30
N GLY A 99 -7.31 -11.12 18.33
CA GLY A 99 -6.37 -12.25 18.34
C GLY A 99 -5.16 -12.07 19.28
N LYS A 100 -5.29 -11.26 20.34
CA LYS A 100 -4.28 -11.06 21.39
C LYS A 100 -4.82 -11.49 22.74
N VAL A 101 -5.35 -12.71 22.80
CA VAL A 101 -5.53 -13.39 24.09
C VAL A 101 -4.24 -14.15 24.39
N HIS A 102 -3.65 -13.75 25.51
CA HIS A 102 -2.67 -14.45 26.34
C HIS A 102 -1.18 -14.33 26.04
N ASP A 103 -0.45 -14.13 27.16
CA ASP A 103 1.00 -14.16 27.38
C ASP A 103 1.74 -12.84 27.05
N ARG A 104 2.27 -12.05 27.99
CA ARG A 104 2.67 -12.31 29.38
C ARG A 104 2.79 -10.95 30.10
N GLY A 105 2.58 -10.94 31.42
CA GLY A 105 2.87 -9.78 32.27
C GLY A 105 4.33 -9.33 32.17
N GLN A 106 4.56 -8.06 32.53
CA GLN A 106 5.82 -7.29 32.49
C GLN A 106 6.08 -6.54 31.18
N ALA A 107 5.65 -5.27 31.14
CA ALA A 107 6.55 -4.12 31.07
C ALA A 107 5.75 -2.83 30.79
N PRO A 108 5.69 -1.87 31.72
CA PRO A 108 5.38 -0.49 31.38
C PRO A 108 6.62 0.13 30.71
N HIS A 109 6.41 1.01 29.73
CA HIS A 109 7.44 1.77 29.00
C HIS A 109 8.30 0.98 28.02
N HIS A 110 7.86 0.86 26.76
CA HIS A 110 8.77 0.99 25.63
C HIS A 110 8.07 1.72 24.50
N HIS A 111 8.73 2.78 24.02
CA HIS A 111 8.40 3.56 22.84
C HIS A 111 7.82 2.67 21.74
N ARG A 112 6.62 3.03 21.29
CA ARG A 112 6.03 2.54 20.05
C ARG A 112 6.90 3.11 18.93
N GLY A 113 8.00 2.40 18.64
CA GLY A 113 9.00 2.77 17.66
C GLY A 113 8.34 3.13 16.35
N ASP A 114 8.65 4.34 15.91
CA ASP A 114 8.59 4.78 14.54
C ASP A 114 9.40 3.83 13.65
N LEU A 115 8.85 2.66 13.30
CA LEU A 115 9.18 2.00 12.04
C LEU A 115 8.18 2.48 11.00
N ARG A 116 8.42 3.71 10.56
CA ARG A 116 7.96 4.22 9.28
C ARG A 116 9.22 4.46 8.45
N ASP A 117 9.87 3.36 8.10
CA ASP A 117 11.00 3.33 7.18
C ASP A 117 10.60 3.94 5.82
N GLY A 118 11.34 4.98 5.43
CA GLY A 118 12.03 5.00 4.15
C GLY A 118 11.20 5.09 2.87
N ALA A 119 10.49 6.20 2.66
CA ALA A 119 10.33 6.71 1.29
C ALA A 119 11.63 7.44 0.93
N GLY A 120 12.42 6.81 0.05
CA GLY A 120 13.74 7.24 -0.37
C GLY A 120 13.79 8.70 -0.80
N GLY A 121 14.66 9.45 -0.14
CA GLY A 121 15.04 10.80 -0.52
C GLY A 121 15.70 10.84 -1.89
N HIS A 122 15.34 11.88 -2.63
CA HIS A 122 16.07 12.45 -3.75
C HIS A 122 17.60 12.37 -3.51
N ARG A 123 18.28 11.67 -4.42
CA ARG A 123 19.69 11.89 -4.67
C ARG A 123 19.85 13.25 -5.33
N GLU A 124 20.52 14.18 -4.66
CA GLU A 124 21.51 15.03 -5.32
C GLU A 124 22.53 15.48 -4.27
N GLY A 125 23.74 14.96 -4.40
CA GLY A 125 24.87 15.35 -3.58
C GLY A 125 25.59 16.54 -4.18
N TYR A 126 26.16 17.38 -3.32
CA TYR A 126 27.56 17.83 -3.37
C TYR A 126 27.83 18.78 -2.19
N ARG A 127 28.75 18.41 -1.29
CA ARG A 127 29.47 19.35 -0.39
C ARG A 127 30.60 19.99 -1.21
N PRO A 128 31.05 21.24 -0.94
CA PRO A 128 32.07 21.49 0.11
C PRO A 128 31.85 22.84 0.85
N LEU A 129 32.07 22.98 2.16
CA LEU A 129 33.31 23.19 2.95
C LEU A 129 33.29 24.59 3.62
N ARG A 130 33.29 24.54 4.96
CA ARG A 130 34.00 25.39 5.93
C ARG A 130 34.65 26.68 5.43
N THR A 131 34.33 27.79 6.09
CA THR A 131 35.27 28.88 6.47
C THR A 131 34.64 29.59 7.69
N ILE A 132 34.95 29.16 8.91
CA ILE A 132 35.83 29.86 9.86
C ILE A 132 36.33 31.24 9.41
N SER A 133 35.86 32.30 10.05
CA SER A 133 36.71 33.33 10.63
C SER A 133 35.99 34.04 11.76
#